data_AF-A0A2I0N3H9-F1
#
_entry.id   AF-A0A2I0N3H9-F1
#
_cell.length_a   1.000
_cell.length_b   1.000
_cell.length_c   1.000
_cell.angle_alpha   90.00
_cell.angle_beta   90.00
_cell.angle_gamma   90.00
#
_symmetry.space_group_name_H-M   'P 1'
#
loop_
_entity.id
_entity.type
_entity.pdbx_description
1 polymer ?
#
loop_
_entity_poly.entity_id
_entity_poly.type
_entity_poly.pdbx_seq_one_letter_code
_entity_poly.pdbx_strand_id
1 'polypeptide(L)'
;MGFNYRKSISMGKGVRVNLSKSGPSVSFGLPGLRMSVNSRGRARGTASLPGTGVSYNKQINLFDAIAGLFGRGPSQKEGKPNGKAPAQRAAAKEAEKAAIRRASEEEVARWQAYLEHLRTVHHEADEPIDWQQVAEAQRGETKESQELKRLAEALLAGEDEALLQVVEKMQPFSDLTDVGSEFEVGITHEDLLAVRFRVNPEQVIPKTRLSVLASGALSEKPMSKTFAQELTRDYVLSTTFRVARDLFALLPSRLVCINAEVHAVNPATGHEEERTILSVLFPRESFLALNFQGIDLVAALKNFQHAMDYKATKGFSEVLPLK
;
A
#
# COMPACT_ATOMS: atom_id res chain seq x y z
N MET A 1 -16.81 -65.43 8.51
CA MET A 1 -17.19 -64.67 7.29
C MET A 1 -18.53 -64.01 7.57
N GLY A 2 -18.60 -62.67 7.65
CA GLY A 2 -19.84 -61.98 8.02
C GLY A 2 -20.09 -60.75 7.16
N PHE A 3 -21.35 -60.55 6.75
CA PHE A 3 -21.77 -59.37 6.00
C PHE A 3 -21.64 -58.11 6.87
N ASN A 4 -20.90 -57.12 6.40
CA ASN A 4 -20.76 -55.82 7.03
C ASN A 4 -21.68 -54.81 6.34
N TYR A 5 -22.68 -54.30 7.05
CA TYR A 5 -23.56 -53.22 6.56
C TYR A 5 -23.14 -51.88 7.19
N ARG A 6 -22.82 -50.91 6.33
CA ARG A 6 -22.56 -49.51 6.68
C ARG A 6 -23.28 -48.61 5.69
N LYS A 7 -24.17 -47.75 6.18
CA LYS A 7 -24.84 -46.71 5.36
C LYS A 7 -24.54 -45.34 5.96
N SER A 8 -23.98 -44.44 5.16
CA SER A 8 -23.74 -43.04 5.54
C SER A 8 -24.68 -42.16 4.73
N ILE A 9 -25.56 -41.42 5.42
CA ILE A 9 -26.53 -40.51 4.80
C ILE A 9 -26.07 -39.08 5.09
N SER A 10 -25.86 -38.29 4.03
CA SER A 10 -25.55 -36.86 4.16
C SER A 10 -26.85 -36.08 4.36
N MET A 11 -26.92 -35.25 5.40
CA MET A 11 -28.09 -34.43 5.72
C MET A 11 -27.92 -32.97 5.24
N GLY A 12 -26.88 -32.67 4.45
CA GLY A 12 -26.51 -31.32 4.05
C GLY A 12 -25.78 -30.54 5.16
N LYS A 13 -25.19 -29.39 4.82
CA LYS A 13 -24.55 -28.43 5.76
C LYS A 13 -23.51 -29.06 6.73
N GLY A 14 -22.74 -30.04 6.27
CA GLY A 14 -21.65 -30.65 7.06
C GLY A 14 -22.08 -31.73 8.06
N VAL A 15 -23.36 -32.10 8.10
CA VAL A 15 -23.90 -33.15 8.99
C VAL A 15 -24.08 -34.48 8.23
N ARG A 16 -23.62 -35.59 8.80
CA ARG A 16 -23.80 -36.95 8.30
C ARG A 16 -24.28 -37.88 9.40
N VAL A 17 -25.20 -38.77 9.07
CA VAL A 17 -25.64 -39.86 9.94
C VAL A 17 -25.06 -41.16 9.41
N ASN A 18 -24.29 -41.88 10.23
CA ASN A 18 -23.76 -43.19 9.87
C ASN A 18 -24.51 -44.28 10.65
N LEU A 19 -25.11 -45.20 9.91
CA LEU A 19 -25.73 -46.41 10.42
C LEU A 19 -24.75 -47.58 10.21
N SER A 20 -24.48 -48.32 11.27
CA SER A 20 -23.62 -49.50 11.26
C SER A 20 -24.15 -50.55 12.22
N LYS A 21 -23.62 -51.79 12.15
CA LYS A 21 -23.87 -52.85 13.14
C LYS A 21 -23.63 -52.41 14.60
N SER A 22 -22.79 -51.40 14.79
CA SER A 22 -22.45 -50.85 16.11
C SER A 22 -23.41 -49.74 16.60
N GLY A 23 -24.46 -49.41 15.86
CA GLY A 23 -25.44 -48.39 16.19
C GLY A 23 -25.31 -47.10 15.34
N PRO A 24 -26.32 -46.21 15.40
CA PRO A 24 -26.30 -44.92 14.72
C PRO A 24 -25.25 -43.98 15.34
N SER A 25 -24.60 -43.18 14.50
CA SER A 25 -23.71 -42.09 14.91
C SER A 25 -23.95 -40.85 14.07
N VAL A 26 -23.87 -39.69 14.69
CA VAL A 26 -24.03 -38.40 14.03
C VAL A 26 -22.66 -37.74 13.96
N SER A 27 -22.29 -37.24 12.78
CA SER A 27 -21.03 -36.52 12.56
C SER A 27 -21.34 -35.15 11.99
N PHE A 28 -20.80 -34.09 12.58
CA PHE A 28 -20.99 -32.72 12.14
C PHE A 28 -19.62 -32.00 12.04
N GLY A 29 -19.41 -31.22 10.98
CA GLY A 29 -18.21 -30.40 10.83
C GLY A 29 -17.74 -30.18 9.38
N LEU A 30 -16.77 -29.27 9.23
CA LEU A 30 -16.15 -28.87 7.97
C LEU A 30 -15.10 -29.90 7.51
N PRO A 31 -14.75 -29.96 6.22
CA PRO A 31 -13.61 -30.74 5.74
C PRO A 31 -12.35 -30.35 6.52
N GLY A 32 -11.70 -31.31 7.18
CA GLY A 32 -10.55 -31.03 8.03
C GLY A 32 -10.85 -30.79 9.51
N LEU A 33 -12.11 -30.55 9.92
CA LEU A 33 -12.49 -30.40 11.32
C LEU A 33 -13.88 -31.01 11.58
N ARG A 34 -13.90 -32.25 12.07
CA ARG A 34 -15.14 -33.03 12.23
C ARG A 34 -15.29 -33.56 13.65
N MET A 35 -16.49 -33.44 14.19
CA MET A 35 -16.90 -34.11 15.42
C MET A 35 -17.87 -35.24 15.09
N SER A 36 -17.76 -36.35 15.80
CA SER A 36 -18.66 -37.50 15.66
C SER A 36 -19.07 -38.04 17.02
N VAL A 37 -20.35 -38.34 17.18
CA VAL A 37 -20.95 -38.84 18.42
C VAL A 37 -21.69 -40.12 18.08
N ASN A 38 -21.43 -41.19 18.83
CA ASN A 38 -22.11 -42.46 18.65
C ASN A 38 -23.15 -42.72 19.76
N SER A 39 -24.02 -43.69 19.51
CA SER A 39 -25.05 -44.17 20.43
C SER A 39 -24.51 -44.84 21.71
N ARG A 40 -23.18 -45.03 21.83
CA ARG A 40 -22.50 -45.52 23.05
C ARG A 40 -21.84 -44.40 23.87
N GLY A 41 -22.15 -43.14 23.57
CA GLY A 41 -21.63 -41.99 24.32
C GLY A 41 -20.13 -41.72 24.11
N ARG A 42 -19.54 -42.20 23.01
CA ARG A 42 -18.17 -41.80 22.62
C ARG A 42 -18.24 -40.64 21.64
N ALA A 43 -17.55 -39.56 21.97
CA ALA A 43 -17.34 -38.42 21.09
C ALA A 43 -15.92 -38.48 20.52
N ARG A 44 -15.77 -38.33 19.20
CA ARG A 44 -14.48 -38.28 18.51
C ARG A 44 -14.37 -36.98 17.72
N GLY A 45 -13.37 -36.18 18.05
CA GLY A 45 -12.97 -35.00 17.30
C GLY A 45 -11.76 -35.31 16.41
N THR A 46 -11.85 -34.90 15.14
CA THR A 46 -10.80 -35.06 14.14
C THR A 46 -10.44 -33.68 13.58
N ALA A 47 -9.16 -33.31 13.66
CA ALA A 47 -8.59 -32.15 12.98
C ALA A 47 -7.51 -32.64 12.00
N SER A 48 -7.57 -32.26 10.73
CA SER A 48 -6.63 -32.68 9.70
C SER A 48 -6.33 -31.56 8.72
N LEU A 49 -5.05 -31.41 8.35
CA LEU A 49 -4.59 -30.42 7.37
C LEU A 49 -4.74 -31.00 5.94
N PRO A 50 -5.46 -30.34 5.02
CA PRO A 50 -5.66 -30.83 3.66
C PRO A 50 -4.33 -31.00 2.92
N GLY A 51 -4.16 -32.09 2.17
CA GLY A 51 -2.97 -32.31 1.32
C GLY A 51 -1.69 -32.76 2.05
N THR A 52 -1.67 -32.80 3.38
CA THR A 52 -0.45 -33.10 4.16
C THR A 52 -0.38 -34.52 4.75
N GLY A 53 -1.49 -35.27 4.74
CA GLY A 53 -1.59 -36.56 5.42
C GLY A 53 -1.61 -36.48 6.97
N VAL A 54 -1.43 -35.30 7.55
CA VAL A 54 -1.38 -35.09 9.01
C VAL A 54 -2.79 -34.95 9.57
N SER A 55 -3.18 -35.86 10.46
CA SER A 55 -4.45 -35.81 11.18
C SER A 55 -4.28 -36.09 12.67
N TYR A 56 -4.97 -35.29 13.50
CA TYR A 56 -5.07 -35.46 14.94
C TYR A 56 -6.48 -35.92 15.30
N ASN A 57 -6.58 -37.09 15.93
CA ASN A 57 -7.84 -37.67 16.37
C ASN A 57 -7.85 -37.79 17.90
N LYS A 58 -8.86 -37.25 18.56
CA LYS A 58 -9.07 -37.40 20.01
C LYS A 58 -10.42 -38.01 20.30
N GLN A 59 -10.44 -39.14 20.98
CA GLN A 59 -11.65 -39.79 21.49
C GLN A 59 -11.86 -39.41 22.96
N ILE A 60 -13.10 -39.13 23.31
CA ILE A 60 -13.53 -38.83 24.68
C ILE A 60 -14.65 -39.81 25.01
N ASN A 61 -14.48 -40.57 26.08
CA ASN A 61 -15.53 -41.39 26.67
C ASN A 61 -16.34 -40.50 27.61
N LEU A 62 -17.61 -40.27 27.30
CA LEU A 62 -18.48 -39.46 28.14
C LEU A 62 -18.73 -40.11 29.51
N PHE A 63 -18.67 -41.45 29.58
CA PHE A 63 -18.76 -42.20 30.84
C PHE A 63 -17.59 -41.97 31.79
N ASP A 64 -16.34 -41.87 31.29
CA ASP A 64 -15.18 -41.56 32.15
C ASP A 64 -15.25 -40.12 32.68
N ALA A 65 -15.81 -39.20 31.88
CA ALA A 65 -16.04 -37.82 32.28
C ALA A 65 -17.15 -37.68 33.34
N ILE A 66 -18.21 -38.49 33.26
CA ILE A 66 -19.30 -38.52 34.23
C ILE A 66 -18.91 -39.31 35.48
N ALA A 67 -18.14 -40.40 35.37
CA ALA A 67 -17.63 -41.14 36.52
C ALA A 67 -16.67 -40.29 37.37
N GLY A 68 -15.92 -39.36 36.76
CA GLY A 68 -15.11 -38.37 37.46
C GLY A 68 -15.90 -37.34 38.29
N LEU A 69 -17.21 -37.17 38.04
CA LEU A 69 -18.10 -36.30 38.81
C LEU A 69 -18.67 -36.97 40.07
N PHE A 70 -18.69 -38.30 40.15
CA PHE A 70 -19.27 -39.08 41.26
C PHE A 70 -18.20 -39.88 42.03
N GLY A 71 -17.21 -39.14 42.54
CA GLY A 71 -16.09 -39.56 43.41
C GLY A 71 -16.01 -41.02 43.89
N ARG A 72 -15.03 -41.76 43.36
CA ARG A 72 -14.33 -42.87 44.04
C ARG A 72 -12.96 -43.07 43.40
N GLY A 73 -11.88 -42.94 44.18
CA GLY A 73 -10.50 -43.25 43.76
C GLY A 73 -9.92 -44.43 44.53
N PRO A 74 -8.61 -44.74 44.42
CA PRO A 74 -7.67 -44.43 43.33
C PRO A 74 -7.03 -45.72 42.72
N SER A 75 -6.47 -45.64 41.52
CA SER A 75 -5.39 -46.54 41.11
C SER A 75 -4.40 -45.81 40.20
N GLN A 76 -3.13 -46.01 40.54
CA GLN A 76 -1.96 -45.25 40.11
C GLN A 76 -1.28 -45.94 38.92
N LYS A 77 -0.53 -45.12 38.15
CA LYS A 77 0.45 -45.42 37.08
C LYS A 77 -0.20 -45.54 35.69
N GLU A 78 0.23 -44.81 34.66
CA GLU A 78 1.60 -44.63 34.16
C GLU A 78 1.77 -43.30 33.39
N GLY A 79 3.02 -42.81 33.35
CA GLY A 79 3.39 -41.45 32.93
C GLY A 79 3.04 -41.06 31.50
N LYS A 80 2.57 -39.82 31.34
CA LYS A 80 2.62 -39.06 30.08
C LYS A 80 3.27 -37.71 30.36
N PRO A 81 4.08 -37.20 29.41
CA PRO A 81 4.93 -36.05 29.64
C PRO A 81 4.08 -34.82 29.99
N ASN A 82 4.58 -34.03 30.94
CA ASN A 82 4.04 -32.75 31.40
C ASN A 82 3.32 -31.97 30.29
N GLY A 83 1.99 -32.09 30.24
CA GLY A 83 1.16 -31.13 29.54
C GLY A 83 1.15 -29.86 30.37
N LYS A 84 1.77 -28.78 29.85
CA LYS A 84 1.79 -27.45 30.47
C LYS A 84 0.45 -27.15 31.15
N ALA A 85 0.51 -26.68 32.41
CA ALA A 85 -0.66 -26.42 33.24
C ALA A 85 -1.69 -25.53 32.50
N PRO A 86 -3.02 -25.67 32.73
CA PRO A 86 -4.05 -24.94 31.98
C PRO A 86 -3.85 -23.42 31.94
N ALA A 87 -3.26 -22.83 33.00
CA ALA A 87 -2.87 -21.42 33.05
C ALA A 87 -1.75 -21.08 32.04
N GLN A 88 -0.72 -21.92 31.91
CA GLN A 88 0.38 -21.72 30.95
C GLN A 88 -0.11 -21.83 29.49
N ARG A 89 -1.12 -22.67 29.23
CA ARG A 89 -1.73 -22.81 27.89
C ARG A 89 -2.66 -21.65 27.54
N ALA A 90 -3.36 -21.08 28.53
CA ALA A 90 -4.16 -19.86 28.34
C ALA A 90 -3.26 -18.65 28.05
N ALA A 91 -2.23 -18.45 28.87
CA ALA A 91 -1.25 -17.39 28.70
C ALA A 91 -0.51 -17.48 27.34
N ALA A 92 -0.14 -18.69 26.91
CA ALA A 92 0.51 -18.88 25.60
C ALA A 92 -0.42 -18.49 24.42
N LYS A 93 -1.72 -18.83 24.49
CA LYS A 93 -2.70 -18.44 23.47
C LYS A 93 -2.98 -16.95 23.45
N GLU A 94 -2.94 -16.32 24.62
CA GLU A 94 -3.13 -14.87 24.74
C GLU A 94 -1.92 -14.11 24.18
N ALA A 95 -0.71 -14.58 24.48
CA ALA A 95 0.52 -14.06 23.90
C ALA A 95 0.56 -14.25 22.36
N GLU A 96 0.13 -15.41 21.86
CA GLU A 96 0.03 -15.68 20.41
C GLU A 96 -0.97 -14.72 19.73
N LYS A 97 -2.16 -14.54 20.31
CA LYS A 97 -3.15 -13.57 19.81
C LYS A 97 -2.62 -12.13 19.85
N ALA A 98 -1.92 -11.76 20.92
CA ALA A 98 -1.31 -10.44 21.04
C ALA A 98 -0.21 -10.24 19.98
N ALA A 99 0.60 -11.26 19.69
CA ALA A 99 1.61 -11.21 18.64
C ALA A 99 0.98 -11.05 17.24
N ILE A 100 -0.07 -11.83 16.93
CA ILE A 100 -0.83 -11.69 15.66
C ILE A 100 -1.41 -10.28 15.52
N ARG A 101 -1.97 -9.75 16.62
CA ARG A 101 -2.52 -8.40 16.64
C ARG A 101 -1.47 -7.34 16.38
N ARG A 102 -0.32 -7.41 17.06
CA ARG A 102 0.79 -6.46 16.85
C ARG A 102 1.28 -6.50 15.40
N ALA A 103 1.50 -7.69 14.84
CA ALA A 103 1.92 -7.82 13.44
C ALA A 103 0.89 -7.21 12.47
N SER A 104 -0.40 -7.44 12.73
CA SER A 104 -1.49 -6.87 11.91
C SER A 104 -1.57 -5.34 12.05
N GLU A 105 -1.37 -4.80 13.26
CA GLU A 105 -1.34 -3.36 13.53
C GLU A 105 -0.13 -2.69 12.85
N GLU A 106 1.05 -3.31 12.90
CA GLU A 106 2.25 -2.83 12.21
C GLU A 106 2.06 -2.78 10.70
N GLU A 107 1.43 -3.80 10.11
CA GLU A 107 1.18 -3.85 8.66
C GLU A 107 0.17 -2.78 8.22
N VAL A 108 -0.91 -2.60 8.99
CA VAL A 108 -1.86 -1.50 8.77
C VAL A 108 -1.17 -0.14 8.91
N ALA A 109 -0.29 0.03 9.89
CA ALA A 109 0.45 1.26 10.09
C ALA A 109 1.39 1.57 8.92
N ARG A 110 2.11 0.57 8.38
CA ARG A 110 2.95 0.74 7.18
C ARG A 110 2.12 1.13 5.96
N TRP A 111 0.98 0.49 5.76
CA TRP A 111 0.06 0.83 4.68
C TRP A 111 -0.48 2.26 4.82
N GLN A 112 -0.85 2.68 6.03
CA GLN A 112 -1.29 4.05 6.30
C GLN A 112 -0.17 5.07 6.06
N ALA A 113 1.05 4.79 6.53
CA ALA A 113 2.21 5.64 6.30
C ALA A 113 2.52 5.80 4.80
N TYR A 114 2.37 4.71 4.03
CA TYR A 114 2.52 4.78 2.57
C TYR A 114 1.47 5.68 1.92
N LEU A 115 0.18 5.55 2.31
CA LEU A 115 -0.87 6.43 1.80
C LEU A 115 -0.63 7.89 2.12
N GLU A 116 -0.18 8.17 3.34
CA GLU A 116 0.13 9.54 3.76
C GLU A 116 1.34 10.07 2.97
N HIS A 117 2.41 9.29 2.82
CA HIS A 117 3.57 9.67 2.01
C HIS A 117 3.16 10.10 0.59
N LEU A 118 2.29 9.34 -0.09
CA LEU A 118 1.76 9.70 -1.40
C LEU A 118 1.04 11.06 -1.41
N ARG A 119 0.33 11.40 -0.35
CA ARG A 119 -0.40 12.67 -0.21
C ARG A 119 0.51 13.83 0.17
N THR A 120 1.63 13.55 0.81
CA THR A 120 2.49 14.55 1.44
C THR A 120 3.85 14.74 0.77
N VAL A 121 4.13 14.09 -0.36
CA VAL A 121 5.37 14.27 -1.15
C VAL A 121 5.77 15.76 -1.29
N HIS A 122 4.82 16.65 -1.53
CA HIS A 122 5.05 18.11 -1.65
C HIS A 122 5.61 18.82 -0.39
N HIS A 123 5.59 18.19 0.78
CA HIS A 123 6.18 18.77 1.98
C HIS A 123 7.71 18.69 1.97
N GLU A 124 8.27 17.73 1.24
CA GLU A 124 9.70 17.64 0.99
C GLU A 124 10.05 18.67 -0.11
N ALA A 125 11.19 19.34 0.04
CA ALA A 125 11.72 20.34 -0.91
C ALA A 125 13.23 20.46 -0.73
N ASP A 126 13.95 20.65 -1.82
CA ASP A 126 15.34 21.08 -1.73
C ASP A 126 15.45 22.52 -1.19
N GLU A 127 16.61 22.83 -0.60
CA GLU A 127 16.91 24.19 -0.15
C GLU A 127 17.19 25.10 -1.36
N PRO A 128 16.65 26.34 -1.36
CA PRO A 128 16.90 27.28 -2.45
C PRO A 128 18.40 27.60 -2.60
N ILE A 129 18.89 27.57 -3.84
CA ILE A 129 20.26 27.95 -4.17
C ILE A 129 20.31 29.45 -4.45
N ASP A 130 21.18 30.15 -3.71
CA ASP A 130 21.50 31.54 -3.99
C ASP A 130 22.57 31.62 -5.09
N TRP A 131 22.12 31.66 -6.34
CA TRP A 131 23.00 31.77 -7.50
C TRP A 131 23.79 33.09 -7.55
N GLN A 132 23.30 34.16 -6.91
CA GLN A 132 24.07 35.40 -6.80
C GLN A 132 25.29 35.17 -5.91
N GLN A 133 25.09 34.54 -4.76
CA GLN A 133 26.20 34.17 -3.88
C GLN A 133 27.19 33.23 -4.57
N VAL A 134 26.71 32.24 -5.35
CA VAL A 134 27.58 31.32 -6.10
C VAL A 134 28.39 32.06 -7.18
N ALA A 135 27.77 33.00 -7.90
CA ALA A 135 28.45 33.80 -8.91
C ALA A 135 29.46 34.77 -8.28
N GLU A 136 29.17 35.34 -7.11
CA GLU A 136 30.04 36.28 -6.39
C GLU A 136 31.15 35.60 -5.58
N ALA A 137 31.05 34.30 -5.34
CA ALA A 137 32.05 33.54 -4.61
C ALA A 137 33.46 33.74 -5.20
N GLN A 138 34.44 33.85 -4.30
CA GLN A 138 35.85 33.91 -4.70
C GLN A 138 36.18 32.68 -5.55
N ARG A 139 37.00 32.86 -6.60
CA ARG A 139 37.40 31.74 -7.47
C ARG A 139 37.96 30.61 -6.61
N GLY A 140 37.26 29.48 -6.59
CA GLY A 140 37.83 28.26 -6.07
C GLY A 140 39.01 27.82 -6.96
N GLU A 141 39.99 27.18 -6.34
CA GLU A 141 41.18 26.68 -7.03
C GLU A 141 40.86 25.46 -7.92
N THR A 142 39.68 24.84 -7.75
CA THR A 142 39.26 23.65 -8.50
C THR A 142 38.53 24.00 -9.79
N LYS A 143 38.62 23.10 -10.79
CA LYS A 143 37.87 23.22 -12.06
C LYS A 143 36.35 23.23 -11.81
N GLU A 144 35.87 22.38 -10.92
CA GLU A 144 34.44 22.28 -10.58
C GLU A 144 33.89 23.59 -10.01
N SER A 145 34.65 24.28 -9.15
CA SER A 145 34.23 25.58 -8.61
C SER A 145 34.16 26.66 -9.71
N GLN A 146 35.09 26.62 -10.67
CA GLN A 146 35.09 27.54 -11.81
C GLN A 146 33.93 27.26 -12.78
N GLU A 147 33.62 25.99 -13.04
CA GLU A 147 32.47 25.56 -13.84
C GLU A 147 31.15 25.97 -13.20
N LEU A 148 30.99 25.72 -11.89
CA LEU A 148 29.78 26.10 -11.15
C LEU A 148 29.57 27.61 -11.15
N LYS A 149 30.64 28.40 -11.00
CA LYS A 149 30.57 29.87 -11.09
C LYS A 149 30.15 30.35 -12.48
N ARG A 150 30.72 29.80 -13.55
CA ARG A 150 30.32 30.14 -14.93
C ARG A 150 28.86 29.81 -15.20
N LEU A 151 28.42 28.66 -14.71
CA LEU A 151 27.04 28.21 -14.84
C LEU A 151 26.08 29.11 -14.03
N ALA A 152 26.48 29.58 -12.84
CA ALA A 152 25.74 30.59 -12.09
C ALA A 152 25.65 31.94 -12.84
N GLU A 153 26.76 32.42 -13.42
CA GLU A 153 26.78 33.64 -14.23
C GLU A 153 25.87 33.52 -15.45
N ALA A 154 25.89 32.38 -16.17
CA ALA A 154 25.03 32.12 -17.32
C ALA A 154 23.54 32.04 -16.94
N LEU A 155 23.21 31.38 -15.82
CA LEU A 155 21.85 31.36 -15.27
C LEU A 155 21.31 32.76 -14.98
N LEU A 156 22.13 33.60 -14.33
CA LEU A 156 21.74 34.97 -13.99
C LEU A 156 21.65 35.87 -15.23
N ALA A 157 22.38 35.54 -16.29
CA ALA A 157 22.27 36.18 -17.60
C ALA A 157 21.00 35.75 -18.38
N GLY A 158 20.28 34.73 -17.90
CA GLY A 158 19.07 34.20 -18.55
C GLY A 158 19.36 33.23 -19.69
N GLU A 159 20.51 32.53 -19.66
CA GLU A 159 20.83 31.53 -20.67
C GLU A 159 20.09 30.21 -20.40
N ASP A 160 19.15 29.89 -21.28
CA ASP A 160 18.29 28.70 -21.23
C ASP A 160 19.06 27.37 -21.13
N GLU A 161 20.16 27.25 -21.87
CA GLU A 161 21.03 26.09 -21.84
C GLU A 161 21.62 25.85 -20.43
N ALA A 162 21.87 26.92 -19.67
CA ALA A 162 22.36 26.80 -18.29
C ALA A 162 21.30 26.19 -17.36
N LEU A 163 20.01 26.48 -17.56
CA LEU A 163 18.92 25.87 -16.80
C LEU A 163 18.93 24.35 -16.98
N LEU A 164 19.02 23.89 -18.23
CA LEU A 164 19.03 22.46 -18.56
C LEU A 164 20.27 21.76 -18.00
N GLN A 165 21.45 22.37 -18.12
CA GLN A 165 22.69 21.82 -17.56
C GLN A 165 22.63 21.68 -16.03
N VAL A 166 22.01 22.63 -15.33
CA VAL A 166 21.82 22.54 -13.87
C VAL A 166 20.93 21.36 -13.53
N VAL A 167 19.79 21.23 -14.21
CA VAL A 167 18.85 20.13 -13.96
C VAL A 167 19.51 18.78 -14.25
N GLU A 168 20.25 18.66 -15.36
CA GLU A 168 20.97 17.43 -15.73
C GLU A 168 22.01 17.05 -14.67
N LYS A 169 22.78 18.03 -14.18
CA LYS A 169 23.86 17.80 -13.22
C LYS A 169 23.34 17.53 -11.80
N MET A 170 22.26 18.20 -11.40
CA MET A 170 21.75 18.16 -10.03
C MET A 170 20.66 17.10 -9.82
N GLN A 171 19.99 16.66 -10.90
CA GLN A 171 18.95 15.62 -10.89
C GLN A 171 17.94 15.78 -9.74
N PRO A 172 17.21 16.91 -9.69
CA PRO A 172 16.36 17.28 -8.55
C PRO A 172 15.17 16.34 -8.28
N PHE A 173 14.89 15.39 -9.19
CA PHE A 173 13.75 14.49 -9.09
C PHE A 173 14.15 13.02 -8.90
N SER A 174 15.42 12.76 -8.57
CA SER A 174 15.95 11.39 -8.46
C SER A 174 15.25 10.57 -7.37
N ASP A 175 14.85 11.21 -6.27
CA ASP A 175 14.07 10.64 -5.17
C ASP A 175 12.59 10.43 -5.51
N LEU A 176 12.06 11.16 -6.51
CA LEU A 176 10.66 11.04 -6.94
C LEU A 176 10.41 9.84 -7.84
N THR A 177 11.44 9.09 -8.22
CA THR A 177 11.33 7.91 -9.09
C THR A 177 10.44 6.80 -8.53
N ASP A 178 10.28 6.74 -7.19
CA ASP A 178 9.42 5.78 -6.50
C ASP A 178 7.92 6.14 -6.60
N VAL A 179 7.61 7.43 -6.79
CA VAL A 179 6.23 7.93 -6.89
C VAL A 179 5.86 8.32 -8.31
N GLY A 180 6.79 8.77 -9.15
CA GLY A 180 6.57 9.11 -10.56
C GLY A 180 7.71 8.56 -11.42
N SER A 181 7.43 8.28 -12.68
CA SER A 181 8.44 7.78 -13.63
C SER A 181 8.78 8.84 -14.66
N GLU A 182 10.02 8.83 -15.16
CA GLU A 182 10.44 9.56 -16.36
C GLU A 182 10.12 11.07 -16.32
N PHE A 183 10.98 11.82 -15.61
CA PHE A 183 10.97 13.27 -15.63
C PHE A 183 11.74 13.78 -16.85
N GLU A 184 11.05 14.49 -17.73
CA GLU A 184 11.64 15.18 -18.86
C GLU A 184 11.55 16.68 -18.65
N VAL A 185 12.70 17.35 -18.70
CA VAL A 185 12.77 18.80 -18.60
C VAL A 185 13.17 19.36 -19.94
N GLY A 186 12.44 20.39 -20.40
CA GLY A 186 12.71 21.06 -21.65
C GLY A 186 12.24 22.50 -21.63
N ILE A 187 12.63 23.23 -22.67
CA ILE A 187 12.22 24.62 -22.87
C ILE A 187 11.35 24.64 -24.12
N THR A 188 10.15 25.20 -24.01
CA THR A 188 9.22 25.29 -25.15
C THR A 188 9.63 26.45 -26.07
N HIS A 189 8.96 26.59 -27.22
CA HIS A 189 9.19 27.69 -28.16
C HIS A 189 8.88 29.10 -27.60
N GLU A 190 8.31 29.19 -26.39
CA GLU A 190 7.96 30.45 -25.72
C GLU A 190 8.89 30.73 -24.51
N ASP A 191 10.09 30.13 -24.50
CA ASP A 191 11.09 30.22 -23.42
C ASP A 191 10.53 29.79 -22.04
N LEU A 192 9.52 28.90 -22.07
CA LEU A 192 8.89 28.37 -20.88
C LEU A 192 9.57 27.05 -20.48
N LEU A 193 10.15 27.04 -19.29
CA LEU A 193 10.65 25.82 -18.67
C LEU A 193 9.48 24.90 -18.35
N ALA A 194 9.42 23.77 -19.05
CA ALA A 194 8.38 22.77 -18.93
C ALA A 194 8.96 21.45 -18.41
N VAL A 195 8.26 20.82 -17.47
CA VAL A 195 8.55 19.47 -17.00
C VAL A 195 7.38 18.56 -17.32
N ARG A 196 7.65 17.46 -18.00
CA ARG A 196 6.72 16.33 -18.14
C ARG A 196 7.16 15.24 -17.18
N PHE A 197 6.21 14.64 -16.47
CA PHE A 197 6.48 13.44 -15.69
C PHE A 197 5.36 12.44 -15.87
N ARG A 198 5.73 11.16 -15.93
CA ARG A 198 4.79 10.07 -16.09
C ARG A 198 4.27 9.57 -14.76
N VAL A 199 2.96 9.58 -14.64
CA VAL A 199 2.18 9.07 -13.52
C VAL A 199 1.86 7.60 -13.76
N ASN A 200 2.11 6.74 -12.78
CA ASN A 200 1.78 5.32 -12.85
C ASN A 200 0.88 4.88 -11.68
N PRO A 201 -0.42 5.24 -11.71
CA PRO A 201 -1.31 4.94 -10.60
C PRO A 201 -1.54 3.43 -10.43
N GLU A 202 -1.36 2.61 -11.47
CA GLU A 202 -1.57 1.16 -11.37
C GLU A 202 -0.50 0.46 -10.50
N GLN A 203 0.70 1.02 -10.46
CA GLN A 203 1.82 0.53 -9.65
C GLN A 203 1.88 1.21 -8.29
N VAL A 204 1.59 2.52 -8.23
CA VAL A 204 1.74 3.35 -7.02
C VAL A 204 0.53 3.22 -6.09
N ILE A 205 -0.68 3.08 -6.62
CA ILE A 205 -1.88 3.04 -5.79
C ILE A 205 -2.15 1.60 -5.33
N PRO A 206 -2.24 1.33 -4.02
CA PRO A 206 -2.58 -0.01 -3.54
C PRO A 206 -3.93 -0.49 -4.12
N LYS A 207 -4.18 -1.79 -4.16
CA LYS A 207 -5.47 -2.35 -4.65
C LYS A 207 -6.43 -2.70 -3.51
N THR A 208 -5.90 -2.81 -2.31
CA THR A 208 -6.62 -3.26 -1.13
C THR A 208 -6.43 -2.31 0.05
N ARG A 209 -7.44 -2.30 0.93
CA ARG A 209 -7.45 -1.59 2.20
C ARG A 209 -7.19 -2.58 3.33
N LEU A 210 -6.23 -2.23 4.17
CA LEU A 210 -5.88 -3.01 5.35
C LEU A 210 -6.59 -2.48 6.58
N SER A 211 -6.97 -3.40 7.47
CA SER A 211 -7.58 -3.09 8.77
C SER A 211 -7.37 -4.24 9.75
N VAL A 212 -7.46 -3.98 11.05
CA VAL A 212 -7.37 -5.02 12.09
C VAL A 212 -8.77 -5.42 12.53
N LEU A 213 -9.08 -6.72 12.50
CA LEU A 213 -10.34 -7.27 12.99
C LEU A 213 -10.39 -7.28 14.52
N ALA A 214 -11.59 -7.38 15.09
CA ALA A 214 -11.78 -7.57 16.52
C ALA A 214 -11.06 -8.83 17.07
N SER A 215 -10.80 -9.82 16.21
CA SER A 215 -10.03 -11.02 16.54
C SER A 215 -8.51 -10.79 16.64
N GLY A 216 -8.02 -9.61 16.24
CA GLY A 216 -6.59 -9.29 16.10
C GLY A 216 -5.98 -9.69 14.76
N ALA A 217 -6.72 -10.40 13.90
CA ALA A 217 -6.22 -10.78 12.58
C ALA A 217 -6.31 -9.62 11.58
N LEU A 218 -5.40 -9.60 10.61
CA LEU A 218 -5.42 -8.68 9.47
C LEU A 218 -6.64 -8.95 8.58
N SER A 219 -7.31 -7.88 8.15
CA SER A 219 -8.36 -7.89 7.15
C SER A 219 -7.93 -7.06 5.96
N GLU A 220 -7.91 -7.71 4.80
CA GLU A 220 -7.66 -7.10 3.51
C GLU A 220 -8.96 -7.09 2.69
N LYS A 221 -9.36 -5.92 2.19
CA LYS A 221 -10.57 -5.76 1.36
C LYS A 221 -10.23 -4.97 0.10
N PRO A 222 -10.84 -5.26 -1.06
CA PRO A 222 -10.68 -4.41 -2.24
C PRO A 222 -11.03 -2.95 -1.94
N MET A 223 -10.23 -2.02 -2.47
CA MET A 223 -10.54 -0.60 -2.34
C MET A 223 -11.75 -0.21 -3.17
N SER A 224 -12.48 0.82 -2.72
CA SER A 224 -13.51 1.42 -3.56
C SER A 224 -12.85 2.19 -4.70
N LYS A 225 -13.49 2.19 -5.88
CA LYS A 225 -13.00 2.96 -7.03
C LYS A 225 -12.82 4.43 -6.68
N THR A 226 -13.78 5.02 -5.99
CA THR A 226 -13.74 6.43 -5.58
C THR A 226 -12.53 6.75 -4.71
N PHE A 227 -12.24 5.91 -3.71
CA PHE A 227 -11.10 6.14 -2.82
C PHE A 227 -9.76 6.01 -3.57
N ALA A 228 -9.64 5.03 -4.47
CA ALA A 228 -8.45 4.89 -5.31
C ALA A 228 -8.26 6.13 -6.19
N GLN A 229 -9.33 6.65 -6.81
CA GLN A 229 -9.27 7.86 -7.64
C GLN A 229 -8.96 9.13 -6.84
N GLU A 230 -9.44 9.25 -5.60
CA GLU A 230 -9.09 10.36 -4.71
C GLU A 230 -7.61 10.32 -4.34
N LEU A 231 -7.10 9.14 -3.98
CA LEU A 231 -5.69 8.95 -3.69
C LEU A 231 -4.81 9.23 -4.91
N THR A 232 -5.22 8.78 -6.11
CA THR A 232 -4.53 9.14 -7.37
C THR A 232 -4.48 10.65 -7.58
N ARG A 233 -5.57 11.37 -7.35
CA ARG A 233 -5.60 12.83 -7.45
C ARG A 233 -4.62 13.48 -6.48
N ASP A 234 -4.67 13.09 -5.22
CA ASP A 234 -3.82 13.69 -4.19
C ASP A 234 -2.34 13.44 -4.48
N TYR A 235 -1.99 12.22 -4.90
CA TYR A 235 -0.63 11.86 -5.33
C TYR A 235 -0.15 12.67 -6.54
N VAL A 236 -0.97 12.77 -7.60
CA VAL A 236 -0.61 13.55 -8.80
C VAL A 236 -0.38 15.02 -8.43
N LEU A 237 -1.29 15.63 -7.67
CA LEU A 237 -1.15 17.02 -7.23
C LEU A 237 0.08 17.20 -6.34
N SER A 238 0.28 16.32 -5.36
CA SER A 238 1.44 16.38 -4.46
C SER A 238 2.75 16.32 -5.24
N THR A 239 2.84 15.42 -6.23
CA THR A 239 4.04 15.30 -7.09
C THR A 239 4.22 16.54 -7.97
N THR A 240 3.16 17.05 -8.58
CA THR A 240 3.20 18.29 -9.37
C THR A 240 3.70 19.49 -8.56
N PHE A 241 3.22 19.66 -7.32
CA PHE A 241 3.69 20.73 -6.45
C PHE A 241 5.12 20.51 -5.95
N ARG A 242 5.53 19.26 -5.65
CA ARG A 242 6.91 18.91 -5.31
C ARG A 242 7.89 19.31 -6.42
N VAL A 243 7.59 18.91 -7.66
CA VAL A 243 8.40 19.27 -8.83
C VAL A 243 8.55 20.79 -8.98
N ALA A 244 7.47 21.56 -8.79
CA ALA A 244 7.56 23.03 -8.81
C ALA A 244 8.46 23.58 -7.68
N ARG A 245 8.35 23.03 -6.47
CA ARG A 245 9.19 23.44 -5.33
C ARG A 245 10.66 23.22 -5.63
N ASP A 246 11.01 22.05 -6.13
CA ASP A 246 12.41 21.69 -6.40
C ASP A 246 12.97 22.51 -7.57
N LEU A 247 12.19 22.76 -8.62
CA LEU A 247 12.59 23.68 -9.68
C LEU A 247 12.82 25.10 -9.18
N PHE A 248 11.95 25.65 -8.33
CA PHE A 248 12.12 27.02 -7.83
C PHE A 248 13.20 27.17 -6.77
N ALA A 249 13.51 26.08 -6.06
CA ALA A 249 14.68 26.00 -5.18
C ALA A 249 15.96 25.95 -6.02
N LEU A 250 15.96 25.17 -7.09
CA LEU A 250 17.13 24.95 -7.93
C LEU A 250 17.40 26.08 -8.92
N LEU A 251 16.37 26.70 -9.50
CA LEU A 251 16.48 27.59 -10.65
C LEU A 251 15.85 28.97 -10.39
N PRO A 252 16.44 30.05 -10.96
CA PRO A 252 15.90 31.39 -10.89
C PRO A 252 14.74 31.64 -11.88
N SER A 253 14.03 30.61 -12.33
CA SER A 253 12.95 30.73 -13.32
C SER A 253 11.75 31.49 -12.76
N ARG A 254 11.21 32.45 -13.53
CA ARG A 254 10.03 33.24 -13.14
C ARG A 254 8.71 32.45 -13.26
N LEU A 255 8.69 31.45 -14.15
CA LEU A 255 7.50 30.71 -14.56
C LEU A 255 7.94 29.28 -14.89
N VAL A 256 7.20 28.29 -14.43
CA VAL A 256 7.39 26.88 -14.81
C VAL A 256 6.07 26.23 -15.16
N CYS A 257 6.06 25.36 -16.16
CA CYS A 257 4.91 24.54 -16.52
C CYS A 257 5.17 23.08 -16.17
N ILE A 258 4.21 22.43 -15.52
CA ILE A 258 4.33 21.03 -15.13
C ILE A 258 3.16 20.25 -15.70
N ASN A 259 3.49 19.20 -16.45
CA ASN A 259 2.56 18.30 -17.11
C ASN A 259 2.69 16.92 -16.48
N ALA A 260 1.59 16.41 -15.93
CA ALA A 260 1.47 15.04 -15.47
C ALA A 260 0.82 14.20 -16.56
N GLU A 261 1.48 13.12 -16.96
CA GLU A 261 1.10 12.32 -18.12
C GLU A 261 0.88 10.85 -17.74
N VAL A 262 0.01 10.16 -18.46
CA VAL A 262 -0.22 8.72 -18.30
C VAL A 262 -0.07 8.02 -19.64
N HIS A 263 0.40 6.78 -19.60
CA HIS A 263 0.29 5.89 -20.75
C HIS A 263 -1.14 5.47 -20.98
N ALA A 264 -1.60 5.63 -22.21
CA ALA A 264 -2.90 5.15 -22.63
C ALA A 264 -2.82 4.53 -24.02
N VAL A 265 -3.43 3.36 -24.18
CA VAL A 265 -3.61 2.77 -25.51
C VAL A 265 -4.64 3.59 -26.28
N ASN A 266 -4.27 4.06 -27.46
CA ASN A 266 -5.20 4.66 -28.39
C ASN A 266 -6.11 3.57 -28.97
N PRO A 267 -7.43 3.58 -28.71
CA PRO A 267 -8.31 2.52 -29.17
C PRO A 267 -8.50 2.49 -30.70
N ALA A 268 -8.21 3.60 -31.40
CA ALA A 268 -8.32 3.68 -32.84
C ALA A 268 -7.10 3.08 -33.56
N THR A 269 -5.90 3.24 -32.99
CA THR A 269 -4.65 2.80 -33.62
C THR A 269 -4.04 1.56 -32.96
N GLY A 270 -4.40 1.28 -31.70
CA GLY A 270 -3.81 0.25 -30.86
C GLY A 270 -2.42 0.59 -30.31
N HIS A 271 -1.88 1.78 -30.60
CA HIS A 271 -0.57 2.22 -30.12
C HIS A 271 -0.67 2.84 -28.73
N GLU A 272 0.41 2.69 -27.95
CA GLU A 272 0.58 3.42 -26.69
C GLU A 272 0.91 4.88 -27.00
N GLU A 273 0.20 5.79 -26.35
CA GLU A 273 0.36 7.23 -26.46
C GLU A 273 0.39 7.85 -25.06
N GLU A 274 1.17 8.91 -24.91
CA GLU A 274 1.19 9.71 -23.69
C GLU A 274 0.05 10.72 -23.72
N ARG A 275 -0.72 10.77 -22.63
CA ARG A 275 -1.83 11.71 -22.47
C ARG A 275 -1.63 12.56 -21.24
N THR A 276 -1.67 13.86 -21.41
CA THR A 276 -1.65 14.81 -20.30
C THR A 276 -2.98 14.73 -19.53
N ILE A 277 -2.90 14.55 -18.22
CA ILE A 277 -4.07 14.48 -17.32
C ILE A 277 -4.16 15.70 -16.38
N LEU A 278 -3.03 16.39 -16.20
CA LEU A 278 -2.93 17.63 -15.46
C LEU A 278 -1.83 18.47 -16.08
N SER A 279 -2.12 19.75 -16.32
CA SER A 279 -1.12 20.75 -16.72
C SER A 279 -1.29 21.98 -15.86
N VAL A 280 -0.21 22.49 -15.28
CA VAL A 280 -0.25 23.65 -14.38
C VAL A 280 0.89 24.60 -14.67
N LEU A 281 0.55 25.88 -14.78
CA LEU A 281 1.52 26.96 -14.94
C LEU A 281 1.70 27.69 -13.61
N PHE A 282 2.91 27.63 -13.05
CA PHE A 282 3.24 28.21 -11.76
C PHE A 282 4.10 29.47 -11.93
N PRO A 283 3.57 30.67 -11.63
CA PRO A 283 4.39 31.88 -11.47
C PRO A 283 5.14 31.83 -10.12
N ARG A 284 6.45 32.10 -10.15
CA ARG A 284 7.34 32.01 -8.98
C ARG A 284 6.83 32.78 -7.77
N GLU A 285 6.49 34.05 -7.95
CA GLU A 285 6.06 34.92 -6.84
C GLU A 285 4.79 34.38 -6.15
N SER A 286 3.78 34.01 -6.93
CA SER A 286 2.54 33.44 -6.41
C SER A 286 2.76 32.09 -5.73
N PHE A 287 3.66 31.27 -6.27
CA PHE A 287 3.97 29.96 -5.72
C PHE A 287 4.76 30.04 -4.41
N LEU A 288 5.78 30.89 -4.33
CA LEU A 288 6.59 31.07 -3.12
C LEU A 288 5.82 31.73 -1.98
N ALA A 289 4.70 32.40 -2.26
CA ALA A 289 3.80 32.95 -1.25
C ALA A 289 2.92 31.88 -0.55
N LEU A 290 2.90 30.63 -1.05
CA LEU A 290 2.10 29.57 -0.45
C LEU A 290 2.69 29.08 0.87
N ASN A 291 1.81 28.81 1.84
CA ASN A 291 2.18 28.12 3.08
C ASN A 291 1.90 26.61 2.95
N PHE A 292 2.95 25.83 2.71
CA PHE A 292 2.85 24.39 2.48
C PHE A 292 2.55 23.56 3.74
N GLN A 293 2.66 24.10 4.96
CA GLN A 293 2.43 23.31 6.18
C GLN A 293 0.96 22.92 6.41
N GLY A 294 0.01 23.64 5.80
CA GLY A 294 -1.43 23.38 5.95
C GLY A 294 -2.20 23.58 4.67
N ILE A 295 -1.54 23.38 3.53
CA ILE A 295 -2.12 23.65 2.21
C ILE A 295 -3.08 22.52 1.80
N ASP A 296 -4.24 22.89 1.26
CA ASP A 296 -5.06 21.99 0.46
C ASP A 296 -4.69 22.20 -1.01
N LEU A 297 -4.00 21.25 -1.62
CA LEU A 297 -3.52 21.37 -3.00
C LEU A 297 -4.66 21.50 -4.01
N VAL A 298 -5.83 20.90 -3.76
CA VAL A 298 -7.00 21.03 -4.64
C VAL A 298 -7.53 22.46 -4.61
N ALA A 299 -7.53 23.09 -3.43
CA ALA A 299 -7.90 24.49 -3.29
C ALA A 299 -6.82 25.43 -3.86
N ALA A 300 -5.55 25.15 -3.58
CA ALA A 300 -4.41 25.95 -4.00
C ALA A 300 -4.25 25.97 -5.52
N LEU A 301 -4.54 24.87 -6.21
CA LEU A 301 -4.48 24.76 -7.67
C LEU A 301 -5.31 25.87 -8.37
N LYS A 302 -6.40 26.31 -7.75
CA LYS A 302 -7.29 27.37 -8.29
C LYS A 302 -6.61 28.74 -8.39
N ASN A 303 -5.49 28.94 -7.69
CA ASN A 303 -4.71 30.17 -7.76
C ASN A 303 -3.82 30.23 -9.03
N PHE A 304 -3.71 29.12 -9.75
CA PHE A 304 -2.82 28.97 -10.90
C PHE A 304 -3.63 28.72 -12.17
N GLN A 305 -3.09 29.11 -13.32
CA GLN A 305 -3.62 28.65 -14.60
C GLN A 305 -3.36 27.15 -14.69
N HIS A 306 -4.42 26.36 -14.88
CA HIS A 306 -4.35 24.91 -14.91
C HIS A 306 -5.37 24.32 -15.89
N ALA A 307 -5.04 23.16 -16.42
CA ALA A 307 -5.95 22.29 -17.14
C ALA A 307 -6.08 20.97 -16.36
N MET A 308 -7.28 20.67 -15.88
CA MET A 308 -7.61 19.44 -15.15
C MET A 308 -9.09 19.09 -15.33
N ASP A 309 -9.39 17.88 -15.81
CA ASP A 309 -10.73 17.29 -15.76
C ASP A 309 -10.71 16.06 -14.85
N TYR A 310 -11.31 16.18 -13.67
CA TYR A 310 -11.34 15.13 -12.66
C TYR A 310 -12.76 14.88 -12.15
N LYS A 311 -13.14 13.60 -12.04
CA LYS A 311 -14.39 13.17 -11.39
C LYS A 311 -14.09 12.03 -10.43
N ALA A 312 -14.55 12.10 -9.18
CA ALA A 312 -14.28 11.07 -8.17
C ALA A 312 -14.67 9.65 -8.60
N THR A 313 -15.67 9.50 -9.47
CA THR A 313 -16.11 8.20 -10.01
C THR A 313 -15.32 7.70 -11.22
N LYS A 314 -14.65 8.59 -11.96
CA LYS A 314 -13.98 8.29 -13.24
C LYS A 314 -12.45 8.44 -13.16
N GLY A 315 -11.96 9.30 -12.28
CA GLY A 315 -10.58 9.75 -12.24
C GLY A 315 -10.33 10.96 -13.13
N PHE A 316 -9.07 11.13 -13.50
CA PHE A 316 -8.64 12.12 -14.48
C PHE A 316 -9.12 11.76 -15.89
N SER A 317 -9.38 12.78 -16.69
CA SER A 317 -9.55 12.69 -18.14
C SER A 317 -8.43 13.47 -18.82
N GLU A 318 -8.20 13.16 -20.09
CA GLU A 318 -7.21 13.85 -20.92
C GLU A 318 -7.52 15.35 -21.04
N VAL A 319 -6.48 16.16 -20.98
CA VAL A 319 -6.51 17.61 -21.15
C VAL A 319 -5.42 18.05 -22.13
N LEU A 320 -5.58 19.23 -22.71
CA LEU A 320 -4.51 19.83 -23.50
C LEU A 320 -3.46 20.45 -22.57
N PRO A 321 -2.16 20.22 -22.82
CA PRO A 321 -1.10 20.87 -22.06
C PRO A 321 -1.14 22.38 -22.31
N LEU A 322 -0.87 23.15 -21.25
CA LEU A 322 -0.66 24.59 -21.34
C LEU A 322 0.60 24.88 -22.14
N LYS A 323 0.59 26.00 -22.86
CA LYS A 323 1.69 26.50 -23.67
C LYS A 323 2.22 27.78 -23.06
#